data_AF-A0A5A8DW25-F1
#
_entry.id   AF-A0A5A8DW25-F1
#
_cell.length_a   1.000
_cell.length_b   1.000
_cell.length_c   1.000
_cell.angle_alpha   90.00
_cell.angle_beta   90.00
_cell.angle_gamma   90.00
#
_symmetry.space_group_name_H-M   'P 1'
#
loop_
_entity.id
_entity.type
_entity.pdbx_description
1 polymer ?
#
loop_
_entity_poly.entity_id
_entity_poly.type
_entity_poly.pdbx_seq_one_letter_code
_entity_poly.pdbx_strand_id
1 'polypeptide(L)'
;MAGASDRYNVNVSFSKNWDHLKSKFVGTGHPEMTRHELVTNHHRDSIASAVGHFDMLTYLSAGQNEAPGRVRFAMLDRMLQPCGPPPRADVEEAARRLGSTG
;
A
#
# COMPACT_ATOMS: atom_id res chain seq x y z
N MET A 1 -6.61 30.48 30.79
CA MET A 1 -5.59 29.59 31.38
C MET A 1 -5.75 28.20 30.76
N ALA A 2 -4.89 27.81 29.82
CA ALA A 2 -4.91 26.48 29.22
C ALA A 2 -4.45 25.47 30.30
N GLY A 3 -5.33 24.53 30.63
CA GLY A 3 -5.12 23.59 31.72
C GLY A 3 -4.08 22.53 31.37
N ALA A 4 -3.32 22.08 32.37
CA ALA A 4 -2.31 21.03 32.23
C ALA A 4 -2.86 19.70 31.65
N SER A 5 -4.19 19.52 31.59
CA SER A 5 -4.87 18.35 31.02
C SER A 5 -4.69 18.19 29.51
N ASP A 6 -4.61 19.30 28.75
CA ASP A 6 -4.46 19.25 27.28
C ASP A 6 -3.09 18.69 26.86
N ARG A 7 -2.08 18.83 27.75
CA ARG A 7 -0.73 18.32 27.55
C ARG A 7 -0.57 16.84 27.90
N TYR A 8 -1.57 16.20 28.50
CA TYR A 8 -1.57 14.74 28.73
C TYR A 8 -2.38 13.98 27.68
N ASN A 9 -3.05 14.68 26.76
CA ASN A 9 -3.67 14.07 25.58
C ASN A 9 -2.63 13.45 24.62
N VAL A 10 -1.33 13.75 24.80
CA VAL A 10 -0.22 13.09 24.09
C VAL A 10 0.03 11.64 24.55
N ASN A 11 -0.47 11.18 25.71
CA ASN A 11 -0.32 9.77 26.12
C ASN A 11 -1.50 8.87 25.67
N VAL A 12 -2.48 9.44 24.98
CA VAL A 12 -3.47 8.71 24.15
C VAL A 12 -3.01 8.66 22.67
N SER A 13 -1.84 9.25 22.38
CA SER A 13 -1.47 9.78 21.05
C SER A 13 -0.66 8.86 20.15
N PHE A 14 -0.47 7.59 20.49
CA PHE A 14 0.12 6.65 19.53
C PHE A 14 -0.97 5.85 18.81
N SER A 15 -1.80 5.11 19.56
CA SER A 15 -2.86 4.27 18.99
C SER A 15 -4.02 5.08 18.38
N LYS A 16 -4.58 6.09 19.08
CA LYS A 16 -5.66 6.93 18.50
C LYS A 16 -5.18 7.82 17.37
N ASN A 17 -3.92 8.28 17.42
CA ASN A 17 -3.33 9.05 16.33
C ASN A 17 -3.11 8.15 15.10
N TRP A 18 -2.73 6.89 15.31
CA TRP A 18 -2.48 5.94 14.24
C TRP A 18 -3.75 5.59 13.46
N ASP A 19 -4.88 5.32 14.12
CA ASP A 19 -6.16 5.07 13.41
C ASP A 19 -6.57 6.26 12.54
N HIS A 20 -6.35 7.47 13.04
CA HIS A 20 -6.57 8.69 12.28
C HIS A 20 -5.60 8.84 11.10
N LEU A 21 -4.30 8.55 11.28
CA LEU A 21 -3.31 8.52 10.19
C LEU A 21 -3.68 7.47 9.13
N LYS A 22 -4.05 6.26 9.53
CA LYS A 22 -4.49 5.17 8.66
C LYS A 22 -5.68 5.58 7.81
N SER A 23 -6.64 6.32 8.38
CA SER A 23 -7.82 6.79 7.64
C SER A 23 -7.49 7.81 6.54
N LYS A 24 -6.42 8.59 6.70
CA LYS A 24 -6.02 9.64 5.76
C LYS A 24 -5.05 9.14 4.70
N PHE A 25 -4.11 8.30 5.11
CA PHE A 25 -3.00 7.85 4.29
C PHE A 25 -3.14 6.35 4.05
N VAL A 26 -3.78 6.02 2.93
CA VAL A 26 -3.88 4.64 2.44
C VAL A 26 -2.47 4.07 2.27
N GLY A 27 -2.25 2.84 2.75
CA GLY A 27 -0.93 2.20 2.72
C GLY A 27 -0.11 2.33 4.01
N THR A 28 -0.59 3.09 5.02
CA THR A 28 0.07 3.18 6.33
C THR A 28 0.21 1.80 6.98
N GLY A 29 1.45 1.36 7.20
CA GLY A 29 1.76 0.05 7.78
C GLY A 29 1.46 -0.08 9.28
N HIS A 30 1.31 -1.33 9.72
CA HIS A 30 1.20 -1.72 11.14
C HIS A 30 1.99 -3.01 11.39
N PRO A 31 2.33 -3.33 12.66
CA PRO A 31 3.11 -4.53 12.98
C PRO A 31 2.47 -5.84 12.50
N GLU A 32 1.14 -5.90 12.47
CA GLU A 32 0.38 -7.09 12.04
C GLU A 32 0.07 -7.10 10.53
N MET A 33 0.67 -6.20 9.74
CA MET A 33 0.46 -6.13 8.30
C MET A 33 0.97 -7.38 7.61
N THR A 34 0.11 -7.97 6.77
CA THR A 34 0.53 -9.15 6.00
C THR A 34 1.53 -8.75 4.91
N ARG A 35 2.40 -9.69 4.52
CA ARG A 35 3.29 -9.48 3.37
C ARG A 35 2.47 -9.14 2.11
N HIS A 36 1.31 -9.77 1.94
CA HIS A 36 0.44 -9.54 0.80
C HIS A 36 -0.10 -8.11 0.76
N GLU A 37 -0.55 -7.57 1.89
CA GLU A 37 -1.01 -6.18 2.00
C GLU A 37 0.12 -5.20 1.67
N LEU A 38 1.32 -5.42 2.21
CA LEU A 38 2.47 -4.55 1.98
C LEU A 38 2.84 -4.49 0.49
N VAL A 39 2.98 -5.66 -0.14
CA VAL A 39 3.36 -5.77 -1.55
C VAL A 39 2.26 -5.23 -2.46
N THR A 40 0.99 -5.43 -2.12
CA THR A 40 -0.15 -4.89 -2.88
C THR A 40 -0.14 -3.35 -2.87
N ASN A 41 0.09 -2.74 -1.71
CA ASN A 41 0.21 -1.28 -1.62
C ASN A 41 1.40 -0.77 -2.42
N HIS A 42 2.57 -1.42 -2.32
CA HIS A 42 3.74 -1.05 -3.10
C HIS A 42 3.51 -1.09 -4.62
N HIS A 43 2.81 -2.11 -5.12
CA HIS A 43 2.46 -2.20 -6.53
C HIS A 43 1.48 -1.10 -6.95
N ARG A 44 0.48 -0.80 -6.11
CA ARG A 44 -0.47 0.30 -6.38
C ARG A 44 0.24 1.66 -6.44
N ASP A 45 1.18 1.91 -5.55
CA ASP A 45 1.98 3.15 -5.54
C ASP A 45 2.89 3.26 -6.77
N SER A 46 3.48 2.13 -7.18
CA SER A 46 4.29 2.05 -8.40
C SER A 46 3.46 2.33 -9.65
N ILE A 47 2.27 1.73 -9.75
CA ILE A 47 1.33 1.96 -10.85
C ILE A 47 0.83 3.41 -10.86
N ALA A 48 0.48 3.97 -9.70
CA ALA A 48 0.06 5.36 -9.57
C ALA A 48 1.17 6.32 -10.04
N SER A 49 2.42 6.05 -9.69
CA SER A 49 3.57 6.80 -10.17
C SER A 49 3.77 6.67 -11.68
N ALA A 50 3.61 5.47 -12.24
CA ALA A 50 3.72 5.23 -13.68
C ALA A 50 2.64 5.95 -14.50
N VAL A 51 1.42 6.07 -13.96
CA VAL A 51 0.30 6.77 -14.61
C VAL A 51 0.34 8.29 -14.38
N GLY A 52 0.86 8.74 -13.24
CA GLY A 52 0.93 10.15 -12.86
C GLY A 52 2.05 10.92 -13.55
N HIS A 53 3.20 10.27 -13.83
CA HIS A 53 4.32 10.91 -14.50
C HIS A 53 4.26 10.66 -16.02
N PHE A 54 4.18 11.74 -16.79
CA PHE A 54 4.04 11.66 -18.25
C PHE A 54 5.21 10.95 -18.93
N ASP A 55 6.43 11.15 -18.45
CA ASP A 55 7.64 10.52 -19.01
C ASP A 55 7.62 9.00 -18.82
N MET A 56 7.18 8.54 -17.64
CA MET A 56 7.05 7.11 -17.34
C MET A 56 5.96 6.46 -18.17
N LEU A 57 4.80 7.12 -18.30
CA LEU A 57 3.71 6.61 -19.14
C LEU A 57 4.13 6.51 -20.60
N THR A 58 4.82 7.54 -21.11
CA THR A 58 5.34 7.56 -22.49
C THR A 58 6.35 6.44 -22.71
N TYR A 59 7.30 6.27 -21.78
CA TYR A 59 8.29 5.19 -21.84
C TYR A 59 7.63 3.80 -21.88
N LEU A 60 6.63 3.56 -21.02
CA LEU A 60 5.88 2.31 -20.99
C LEU A 60 5.06 2.09 -22.26
N SER A 61 4.47 3.16 -22.81
CA SER A 61 3.70 3.10 -24.06
C SER A 61 4.57 2.77 -25.27
N ALA A 62 5.77 3.33 -25.33
CA ALA A 62 6.75 3.03 -26.36
C ALA A 62 7.23 1.57 -26.26
N GLY A 63 7.50 1.08 -25.04
CA GLY A 63 7.93 -0.30 -24.82
C GLY A 63 6.85 -1.35 -25.12
N GLN A 64 5.57 -1.01 -24.95
CA GLN A 64 4.44 -1.91 -25.25
C GLN A 64 3.92 -1.75 -26.69
N ASN A 65 4.41 -0.75 -27.42
CA ASN A 65 3.91 -0.37 -28.75
C ASN A 65 2.38 -0.17 -28.78
N GLU A 66 1.85 0.48 -27.75
CA GLU A 66 0.41 0.71 -27.57
C GLU A 66 0.14 2.19 -27.31
N ALA A 67 -1.07 2.65 -27.64
CA ALA A 67 -1.46 4.03 -27.40
C ALA A 67 -1.33 4.38 -25.90
N PRO A 68 -0.81 5.57 -25.51
CA PRO A 68 -0.65 5.95 -24.11
C PRO A 68 -1.95 5.85 -23.30
N GLY A 69 -3.09 6.16 -23.92
CA GLY A 69 -4.41 6.01 -23.30
C GLY A 69 -4.78 4.55 -22.99
N ARG A 70 -4.41 3.60 -23.86
CA ARG A 70 -4.63 2.16 -23.62
C ARG A 70 -3.73 1.66 -22.49
N VAL A 71 -2.45 2.03 -22.50
CA VAL A 71 -1.51 1.64 -21.43
C VAL A 71 -1.96 2.21 -20.09
N ARG A 72 -2.42 3.46 -20.06
CA ARG A 72 -3.02 4.07 -18.86
C ARG A 72 -4.25 3.29 -18.37
N PHE A 73 -5.15 2.91 -19.27
CA PHE A 73 -6.32 2.08 -18.90
C PHE A 73 -5.91 0.72 -18.34
N ALA A 74 -5.00 0.02 -19.02
CA ALA A 74 -4.50 -1.28 -18.60
C ALA A 74 -3.79 -1.23 -17.23
N MET A 75 -3.04 -0.15 -16.97
CA MET A 75 -2.41 0.08 -15.67
C MET A 75 -3.44 0.32 -14.57
N LEU A 76 -4.47 1.14 -14.82
CA LEU A 76 -5.55 1.37 -13.86
C LEU A 76 -6.34 0.09 -13.55
N ASP A 77 -6.60 -0.74 -14.57
CA ASP A 77 -7.28 -2.03 -14.40
C ASP A 77 -6.47 -2.99 -13.50
N ARG A 78 -5.14 -3.01 -13.67
CA ARG A 78 -4.22 -3.78 -12.82
C ARG A 78 -4.18 -3.32 -11.35
N MET A 79 -4.65 -2.12 -11.01
CA MET A 79 -4.67 -1.65 -9.61
C MET A 79 -5.69 -2.40 -8.74
N LEU A 80 -6.71 -3.04 -9.33
CA LEU A 80 -7.71 -3.79 -8.60
C LEU A 80 -7.04 -4.89 -7.76
N GLN A 81 -6.20 -5.70 -8.40
CA GLN A 81 -5.53 -6.83 -7.77
C GLN A 81 -4.16 -7.11 -8.42
N PRO A 82 -3.15 -6.27 -8.14
CA PRO A 82 -1.84 -6.39 -8.79
C PRO A 82 -1.07 -7.66 -8.38
N CYS A 83 -1.35 -8.21 -7.19
CA CYS A 83 -0.64 -9.34 -6.61
C CYS A 83 -1.46 -10.64 -6.56
N GLY A 84 -2.59 -10.70 -7.29
CA GLY A 84 -3.50 -11.84 -7.24
C GLY A 84 -4.32 -11.93 -5.94
N PRO A 85 -5.10 -13.01 -5.76
CA PRO A 85 -5.87 -13.25 -4.54
C PRO A 85 -4.97 -13.34 -3.31
N PRO A 86 -5.45 -12.85 -2.14
CA PRO A 86 -4.72 -13.02 -0.90
C PRO A 86 -4.49 -14.51 -0.62
N PRO A 87 -3.33 -14.87 -0.04
CA PRO A 87 -3.04 -16.25 0.34
C PRO A 87 -4.09 -16.75 1.33
N ARG A 88 -4.44 -18.03 1.25
CA ARG A 88 -5.33 -18.65 2.22
C ARG A 88 -4.63 -18.70 3.59
N ALA A 89 -5.39 -18.55 4.67
CA ALA A 89 -4.86 -18.40 6.03
C ALA A 89 -3.94 -19.58 6.46
N ASP A 90 -4.22 -20.79 5.98
CA ASP A 90 -3.42 -22.00 6.18
C ASP A 90 -2.02 -21.89 5.54
N VAL A 91 -1.93 -21.29 4.36
CA VAL A 91 -0.68 -21.09 3.62
C VAL A 91 0.13 -19.94 4.22
N GLU A 92 -0.56 -18.91 4.71
CA GLU A 92 0.07 -17.76 5.34
C GLU A 92 0.67 -18.10 6.73
N GLU A 93 -0.03 -18.91 7.52
CA GLU A 93 0.49 -19.41 8.79
C GLU A 93 1.70 -20.34 8.56
N ALA A 94 1.65 -21.20 7.55
CA ALA A 94 2.78 -22.03 7.15
C ALA A 94 4.01 -21.19 6.73
N ALA A 95 3.80 -20.11 5.97
CA ALA A 95 4.87 -19.19 5.58
C ALA A 95 5.49 -18.46 6.78
N ARG A 96 4.68 -18.08 7.78
CA ARG A 96 5.15 -17.46 9.03
C ARG A 96 6.00 -18.42 9.87
N ARG A 97 5.60 -19.70 9.95
CA ARG A 97 6.33 -20.75 10.68
C ARG A 97 7.66 -21.13 10.02
N LEU A 98 7.76 -21.07 8.69
CA LEU A 98 9.01 -21.34 7.97
C LEU A 98 10.05 -20.24 8.16
N GLY A 99 9.63 -18.98 8.29
CA GLY A 99 10.51 -17.82 8.49
C GLY A 99 11.07 -17.65 9.90
N SER A 100 10.67 -18.48 10.87
CA SER A 100 11.17 -18.42 12.26
C SER A 100 12.31 -19.42 12.54
N THR A 101 12.87 -20.06 11.49
CA THR A 101 14.07 -20.90 11.60
C THR A 101 15.29 -20.07 11.21
N GLY A 102 15.78 -19.27 12.16
CA GLY A 102 16.99 -18.47 12.06
C GLY A 102 17.57 -18.25 13.44
#